data_AF-A0A0F9PHH6-F1
#
_entry.id   AF-A0A0F9PHH6-F1
#
_cell.length_a   1.000
_cell.length_b   1.000
_cell.length_c   1.000
_cell.angle_alpha   90.00
_cell.angle_beta   90.00
_cell.angle_gamma   90.00
#
_symmetry.space_group_name_H-M   'P 1'
#
loop_
_entity.id
_entity.type
_entity.pdbx_description
1 polymer ?
#
loop_
_entity_poly.entity_id
_entity_poly.type
_entity_poly.pdbx_seq_one_letter_code
_entity_poly.pdbx_strand_id
1 'polypeptide(L)'
;MPDLKERAIALLSSTVIADLNAAATTKLYSVPAGKILIPTQIVVHSNGGTLVASGTMDINYGGGADSATPVWVDAHAGLEDMTATGDFYIITADDNENIVIDGDAGTPADREFSLTVVTGSDANGATFDLFGYLIDS
;
A
#
# COMPACT_ATOMS: atom_id res chain seq x y z
N MET A 1 8.50 -26.35 -7.34
CA MET A 1 8.58 -25.93 -5.92
C MET A 1 7.59 -24.78 -5.76
N PRO A 2 6.86 -24.68 -4.63
CA PRO A 2 5.94 -23.57 -4.41
C PRO A 2 6.69 -22.23 -4.40
N ASP A 3 6.04 -21.16 -4.84
CA ASP A 3 6.61 -19.81 -4.82
C ASP A 3 6.88 -19.36 -3.38
N LEU A 4 7.92 -18.55 -3.16
CA LEU A 4 8.23 -18.01 -1.84
C LEU A 4 7.04 -17.22 -1.26
N LYS A 5 6.32 -16.50 -2.13
CA LYS A 5 5.15 -15.69 -1.77
C LYS A 5 3.99 -16.53 -1.22
N GLU A 6 3.99 -17.85 -1.46
CA GLU A 6 2.95 -18.77 -0.95
C GLU A 6 3.31 -19.43 0.38
N ARG A 7 4.52 -19.20 0.91
CA ARG A 7 5.03 -19.91 2.09
C ARG A 7 5.62 -19.01 3.17
N ALA A 8 5.84 -17.74 2.85
CA ALA A 8 6.44 -16.78 3.77
C ALA A 8 5.93 -15.38 3.47
N ILE A 9 6.00 -14.50 4.47
CA ILE A 9 5.90 -13.06 4.26
C ILE A 9 7.07 -12.65 3.36
N ALA A 10 6.75 -12.13 2.18
CA ALA A 10 7.71 -11.75 1.16
C ALA A 10 7.37 -10.38 0.57
N LEU A 11 8.35 -9.75 -0.06
CA LEU A 11 8.11 -8.56 -0.87
C LEU A 11 7.28 -8.96 -2.10
N LEU A 12 6.07 -8.42 -2.18
CA LEU A 12 5.12 -8.71 -3.25
C LEU A 12 5.32 -7.78 -4.43
N SER A 13 5.49 -6.49 -4.15
CA SER A 13 5.77 -5.42 -5.10
C SER A 13 6.53 -4.26 -4.45
N SER A 14 7.21 -3.49 -5.29
CA SER A 14 7.87 -2.23 -4.96
C SER A 14 7.43 -1.20 -6.00
N THR A 15 6.75 -0.15 -5.56
CA THR A 15 6.15 0.85 -6.45
C THR A 15 6.68 2.23 -6.13
N VAL A 16 7.30 2.88 -7.12
CA VAL A 16 7.75 4.26 -7.02
C VAL A 16 6.62 5.18 -7.44
N ILE A 17 6.21 6.08 -6.54
CA ILE A 17 5.32 7.19 -6.86
C ILE A 17 6.17 8.45 -6.86
N ALA A 18 6.34 9.04 -8.04
CA ALA A 18 7.21 10.21 -8.21
C ALA A 18 6.66 11.47 -7.55
N ASP A 19 5.34 11.55 -7.42
CA ASP A 19 4.65 12.71 -6.92
C ASP A 19 3.40 12.30 -6.15
N LEU A 20 3.35 12.65 -4.86
CA LEU A 20 2.23 12.39 -3.96
C LEU A 20 1.32 13.62 -3.80
N ASN A 21 1.37 14.61 -4.70
CA ASN A 21 0.62 15.86 -4.58
C ASN A 21 -0.85 15.81 -5.04
N ALA A 22 -1.28 14.75 -5.73
CA ALA A 22 -2.60 14.68 -6.36
C ALA A 22 -3.40 13.50 -5.82
N ALA A 23 -4.71 13.72 -5.61
CA ALA A 23 -5.64 12.66 -5.27
C ALA A 23 -5.73 11.65 -6.42
N ALA A 24 -4.99 10.55 -6.29
CA ALA A 24 -4.88 9.51 -7.30
C ALA A 24 -4.80 8.15 -6.61
N THR A 25 -5.49 7.18 -7.22
CA THR A 25 -5.37 5.77 -6.85
C THR A 25 -4.25 5.14 -7.67
N THR A 26 -3.27 4.59 -6.98
CA THR A 26 -2.15 3.85 -7.58
C THR A 26 -2.25 2.40 -7.17
N LYS A 27 -2.28 1.52 -8.18
CA LYS A 27 -2.18 0.09 -7.94
C LYS A 27 -0.77 -0.28 -7.47
N LEU A 28 -0.70 -1.06 -6.40
CA LEU A 28 0.55 -1.64 -5.90
C LEU A 28 0.71 -3.10 -6.32
N TYR A 29 -0.37 -3.87 -6.40
CA TYR A 29 -0.29 -5.30 -6.71
C TYR A 29 -1.57 -5.83 -7.36
N SER A 30 -1.43 -6.79 -8.29
CA SER A 30 -2.55 -7.55 -8.85
C SER A 30 -2.46 -8.99 -8.37
N VAL A 31 -3.51 -9.45 -7.68
CA VAL A 31 -3.58 -10.82 -7.16
C VAL A 31 -3.81 -11.79 -8.33
N PRO A 32 -2.97 -12.84 -8.49
CA PRO A 32 -3.18 -13.85 -9.51
C PRO A 32 -4.50 -14.60 -9.31
N ALA A 33 -5.12 -15.07 -10.40
CA ALA A 33 -6.30 -15.94 -10.31
C ALA A 33 -5.99 -17.24 -9.54
N GLY A 34 -6.97 -17.76 -8.80
CA GLY A 34 -6.84 -18.90 -7.91
C GLY A 34 -6.06 -18.60 -6.62
N LYS A 35 -5.81 -17.32 -6.31
CA LYS A 35 -5.05 -16.91 -5.13
C LYS A 35 -5.80 -15.87 -4.33
N ILE A 36 -5.54 -15.87 -3.04
CA ILE A 36 -5.93 -14.83 -2.10
C ILE A 36 -4.66 -14.15 -1.60
N LEU A 37 -4.66 -12.82 -1.59
CA LEU A 37 -3.61 -12.01 -0.97
C LEU A 37 -3.95 -11.69 0.49
N ILE A 38 -2.96 -11.91 1.37
CA ILE A 38 -2.94 -11.40 2.73
C ILE A 38 -1.76 -10.43 2.87
N PRO A 39 -2.00 -9.11 2.81
CA PRO A 39 -0.97 -8.10 3.05
C PRO A 39 -0.73 -7.95 4.55
N THR A 40 0.50 -7.62 4.92
CA THR A 40 0.94 -7.59 6.32
C THR A 40 1.53 -6.26 6.72
N GLN A 41 2.29 -5.64 5.82
CA GLN A 41 2.91 -4.36 6.05
C GLN A 41 3.23 -3.67 4.72
N ILE A 42 3.30 -2.34 4.79
CA ILE A 42 3.82 -1.48 3.73
C ILE A 42 4.98 -0.71 4.31
N VAL A 43 6.13 -0.79 3.65
CA VAL A 43 7.28 0.06 3.98
C VAL A 43 7.31 1.21 3.00
N VAL A 44 7.25 2.43 3.53
CA VAL A 44 7.34 3.66 2.74
C VAL A 44 8.74 4.21 2.90
N HIS A 45 9.40 4.52 1.78
CA HIS A 45 10.71 5.13 1.74
C HIS A 45 10.62 6.52 1.10
N SER A 46 11.12 7.56 1.78
CA SER A 46 11.22 8.89 1.18
C SER A 46 12.29 8.91 0.09
N ASN A 47 11.89 9.26 -1.14
CA ASN A 47 12.81 9.34 -2.28
C ASN A 47 13.47 10.72 -2.42
N GLY A 48 13.09 11.71 -1.59
CA GLY A 48 13.58 13.07 -1.69
C GLY A 48 12.77 14.04 -0.83
N GLY A 49 13.45 14.91 -0.09
CA GLY A 49 12.81 15.99 0.65
C GLY A 49 11.83 15.53 1.73
N THR A 50 10.96 16.46 2.12
CA THR A 50 9.91 16.24 3.11
C THR A 50 8.66 15.66 2.46
N LEU A 51 8.13 14.55 2.96
CA LEU A 51 6.82 14.05 2.50
C LEU A 51 5.65 14.90 3.01
N VAL A 52 5.92 15.99 3.75
CA VAL A 52 4.89 16.88 4.28
C VAL A 52 4.71 18.13 3.43
N ALA A 53 3.47 18.37 2.99
CA ALA A 53 2.97 19.68 2.57
C ALA A 53 2.24 20.39 3.72
N SER A 54 2.96 21.06 4.63
CA SER A 54 2.33 22.01 5.57
C SER A 54 1.10 21.50 6.39
N GLY A 55 0.98 20.20 6.66
CA GLY A 55 -0.23 19.60 7.24
C GLY A 55 -0.15 18.08 7.39
N THR A 56 -1.31 17.41 7.45
CA THR A 56 -1.44 15.95 7.54
C THR A 56 -1.36 15.29 6.17
N MET A 57 -0.55 14.24 6.05
CA MET A 57 -0.57 13.35 4.88
C MET A 57 -1.55 12.21 5.15
N ASP A 58 -2.45 11.95 4.22
CA ASP A 58 -3.48 10.92 4.38
C ASP A 58 -3.50 10.02 3.14
N ILE A 59 -3.23 8.74 3.34
CA ILE A 59 -3.24 7.69 2.31
C ILE A 59 -4.12 6.54 2.78
N ASN A 60 -5.12 6.21 1.97
CA ASN A 60 -5.92 5.00 2.15
C ASN A 60 -5.30 3.84 1.39
N TYR A 61 -5.44 2.63 1.94
CA TYR A 61 -4.99 1.38 1.33
C TYR A 61 -6.14 0.38 1.31
N GLY A 62 -6.28 -0.38 0.23
CA GLY A 62 -7.33 -1.40 0.13
C GLY A 62 -7.47 -2.02 -1.25
N GLY A 63 -8.44 -2.92 -1.38
CA GLY A 63 -8.85 -3.54 -2.64
C GLY A 63 -10.07 -2.85 -3.24
N GLY A 64 -10.19 -2.80 -4.57
CA GLY A 64 -11.40 -2.28 -5.23
C GLY A 64 -11.86 -0.91 -4.70
N ALA A 65 -13.16 -0.77 -4.43
CA ALA A 65 -13.75 0.43 -3.84
C ALA A 65 -13.31 0.68 -2.38
N ASP A 66 -12.82 -0.33 -1.68
CA ASP A 66 -12.33 -0.22 -0.29
C ASP A 66 -10.97 0.47 -0.22
N SER A 67 -10.25 0.64 -1.34
CA SER A 67 -9.10 1.56 -1.40
C SER A 67 -9.48 3.04 -1.17
N ALA A 68 -10.78 3.37 -1.13
CA ALA A 68 -11.32 4.69 -0.79
C ALA A 68 -11.85 4.78 0.66
N THR A 69 -11.89 3.67 1.41
CA THR A 69 -12.26 3.65 2.82
C THR A 69 -11.03 3.34 3.68
N PRO A 70 -10.86 3.98 4.85
CA PRO A 70 -9.71 3.71 5.73
C PRO A 70 -9.90 2.34 6.40
N VAL A 71 -9.39 1.29 5.76
CA VAL A 71 -9.39 -0.07 6.29
C VAL A 71 -8.08 -0.37 7.03
N TRP A 72 -6.99 0.29 6.65
CA TRP A 72 -5.73 0.28 7.37
C TRP A 72 -5.71 1.41 8.38
N VAL A 73 -5.37 1.11 9.64
CA VAL A 73 -5.36 2.07 10.74
C VAL A 73 -4.55 3.31 10.37
N ASP A 74 -5.25 4.44 10.41
CA ASP A 74 -4.80 5.81 10.58
C ASP A 74 -3.39 6.06 10.05
N ALA A 75 -3.27 6.19 8.73
CA ALA A 75 -2.05 6.57 8.01
C ALA A 75 -1.53 7.99 8.35
N HIS A 76 -2.00 8.57 9.45
CA HIS A 76 -1.85 9.95 9.86
C HIS A 76 -0.70 10.22 10.83
N ALA A 77 -0.02 9.19 11.36
CA ALA A 77 0.85 9.35 12.55
C ALA A 77 2.35 9.07 12.33
N GLY A 78 2.90 9.33 11.13
CA GLY A 78 4.35 9.18 10.96
C GLY A 78 4.91 9.36 9.55
N LEU A 79 4.06 9.42 8.52
CA LEU A 79 4.52 9.83 7.19
C LEU A 79 4.91 11.32 7.18
N GLU A 80 4.27 12.11 8.03
CA GLU A 80 4.57 13.51 8.28
C GLU A 80 5.90 13.73 9.01
N ASP A 81 6.52 12.70 9.59
CA ASP A 81 7.84 12.82 10.22
C ASP A 81 8.99 12.51 9.24
N MET A 82 8.67 12.06 8.02
CA MET A 82 9.66 11.73 6.98
C MET A 82 10.15 13.00 6.27
N THR A 83 11.18 13.63 6.84
CA THR A 83 11.70 14.93 6.41
C THR A 83 12.98 14.85 5.59
N ALA A 84 13.63 13.68 5.56
CA ALA A 84 14.90 13.46 4.88
C ALA A 84 14.85 12.27 3.92
N THR A 85 15.76 12.30 2.93
CA THR A 85 15.98 11.16 2.03
C THR A 85 16.48 9.96 2.81
N GLY A 86 15.83 8.80 2.60
CA GLY A 86 16.17 7.56 3.30
C GLY A 86 15.42 7.36 4.62
N ASP A 87 14.64 8.34 5.06
CA ASP A 87 13.62 8.10 6.09
C ASP A 87 12.69 7.01 5.59
N PHE A 88 12.21 6.21 6.53
CA PHE A 88 11.24 5.16 6.25
C PHE A 88 10.18 5.10 7.34
N TYR A 89 8.99 4.67 6.95
CA TYR A 89 7.89 4.40 7.84
C TYR A 89 7.30 3.04 7.52
N ILE A 90 6.92 2.28 8.55
CA ILE A 90 6.33 0.96 8.39
C ILE A 90 4.88 1.04 8.86
N ILE A 91 3.98 0.78 7.93
CA ILE A 91 2.55 0.68 8.19
C ILE A 91 2.24 -0.80 8.32
N THR A 92 1.76 -1.24 9.48
CA THR A 92 1.34 -2.63 9.72
C THR A 92 -0.16 -2.77 9.59
N ALA A 93 -0.63 -3.88 9.04
CA ALA A 93 -2.04 -4.21 9.05
C ALA A 93 -2.51 -4.41 10.50
N ASP A 94 -3.58 -3.72 10.90
CA ASP A 94 -4.12 -3.81 12.27
C ASP A 94 -5.07 -5.01 12.44
N ASP A 95 -5.72 -5.44 11.34
CA ASP A 95 -6.56 -6.63 11.29
C ASP A 95 -6.43 -7.32 9.92
N ASN A 96 -6.30 -8.65 9.93
CA ASN A 96 -6.20 -9.48 8.74
C ASN A 96 -7.57 -9.72 8.07
N GLU A 97 -8.68 -9.56 8.79
CA GLU A 97 -10.03 -9.92 8.29
C GLU A 97 -10.54 -8.98 7.19
N ASN A 98 -10.10 -7.71 7.16
CA ASN A 98 -10.57 -6.72 6.19
C ASN A 98 -9.68 -6.56 4.94
N ILE A 99 -8.66 -7.41 4.77
CA ILE A 99 -7.62 -7.20 3.74
C ILE A 99 -7.36 -8.44 2.88
N VAL A 100 -8.37 -9.30 2.77
CA VAL A 100 -8.35 -10.47 1.91
C VAL A 100 -8.74 -10.02 0.50
N ILE A 101 -7.76 -9.97 -0.42
CA ILE A 101 -8.04 -9.67 -1.83
C ILE A 101 -8.10 -10.98 -2.59
N ASP A 102 -9.28 -11.31 -3.10
CA ASP A 102 -9.54 -12.51 -3.89
C ASP A 102 -9.18 -12.28 -5.36
N GLY A 103 -8.21 -13.05 -5.85
CA GLY A 103 -7.78 -13.05 -7.25
C GLY A 103 -8.83 -13.59 -8.22
N ASP A 104 -9.87 -14.26 -7.72
CA ASP A 104 -10.99 -14.77 -8.53
C ASP A 104 -12.19 -13.82 -8.58
N ALA A 105 -12.10 -12.64 -7.95
CA ALA A 105 -13.17 -11.64 -7.97
C ALA A 105 -13.60 -11.28 -9.41
N GLY A 106 -14.89 -11.09 -9.65
CA GLY A 106 -15.43 -10.85 -11.00
C GLY A 106 -14.89 -9.59 -11.68
N THR A 107 -14.64 -8.52 -10.90
CA THR A 107 -14.14 -7.23 -11.39
C THR A 107 -12.62 -7.16 -11.28
N PRO A 108 -11.90 -6.66 -12.29
CA PRO A 108 -10.44 -6.49 -12.20
C PRO A 108 -9.98 -5.64 -11.01
N ALA A 109 -10.68 -4.55 -10.69
CA ALA A 109 -10.33 -3.66 -9.58
C ALA A 109 -10.39 -4.36 -8.20
N ASP A 110 -11.27 -5.36 -8.05
CA ASP A 110 -11.43 -6.12 -6.81
C ASP A 110 -10.31 -7.15 -6.62
N ARG A 111 -9.44 -7.33 -7.62
CA ARG A 111 -8.24 -8.19 -7.58
C ARG A 111 -6.96 -7.39 -7.30
N GLU A 112 -7.07 -6.09 -7.07
CA GLU A 112 -5.92 -5.19 -7.00
C GLU A 112 -5.77 -4.60 -5.61
N PHE A 113 -4.58 -4.71 -5.02
CA PHE A 113 -4.22 -3.93 -3.84
C PHE A 113 -3.72 -2.56 -4.32
N SER A 114 -4.36 -1.50 -3.85
CA SER A 114 -4.08 -0.13 -4.27
C SER A 114 -3.91 0.79 -3.06
N LEU A 115 -3.25 1.91 -3.31
CA LEU A 115 -3.25 3.06 -2.42
C LEU A 115 -3.97 4.23 -3.07
N THR A 116 -4.60 5.07 -2.27
CA THR A 116 -5.23 6.31 -2.72
C THR A 116 -4.71 7.44 -1.86
N VAL A 117 -4.07 8.42 -2.50
CA VAL A 117 -3.69 9.66 -1.81
C VAL A 117 -4.96 10.48 -1.57
N VAL A 118 -5.31 10.72 -0.31
CA VAL A 118 -6.47 11.54 0.09
C VAL A 118 -6.03 12.98 0.26
N THR A 119 -4.96 13.19 1.03
CA THR A 119 -4.31 14.49 1.23
C THR A 119 -2.82 14.34 0.91
N GLY A 120 -2.37 15.05 -0.13
CA GLY A 120 -1.05 14.89 -0.73
C GLY A 120 0.08 15.71 -0.10
N SER A 121 1.30 15.49 -0.60
CA SER A 121 2.54 16.18 -0.21
C SER A 121 2.97 17.29 -1.18
N ASP A 122 4.03 18.03 -0.82
CA ASP A 122 4.61 19.09 -1.65
C ASP A 122 5.57 18.44 -2.66
N ALA A 123 5.01 17.86 -3.72
CA ALA A 123 5.73 17.36 -4.90
C ALA A 123 6.87 16.36 -4.65
N ASN A 124 6.85 15.66 -3.51
CA ASN A 124 7.86 14.67 -3.16
C ASN A 124 7.33 13.24 -3.32
N GLY A 125 8.16 12.40 -3.93
CA GLY A 125 7.85 11.02 -4.20
C GLY A 125 8.30 10.07 -3.10
N ALA A 126 7.70 8.89 -3.07
CA ALA A 126 8.08 7.81 -2.17
C ALA A 126 8.06 6.46 -2.89
N THR A 127 8.80 5.50 -2.34
CA THR A 127 8.73 4.09 -2.75
C THR A 127 7.89 3.34 -1.74
N PHE A 128 6.91 2.58 -2.22
CA PHE A 128 6.02 1.76 -1.41
C PHE A 128 6.32 0.28 -1.66
N ASP A 129 6.82 -0.38 -0.63
CA ASP A 129 7.11 -1.80 -0.65
C ASP A 129 5.99 -2.56 0.07
N LEU A 130 5.22 -3.33 -0.69
CA LEU A 130 4.13 -4.15 -0.16
C LEU A 130 4.65 -5.52 0.23
N PHE A 131 4.46 -5.89 1.50
CA PHE A 131 4.78 -7.21 2.02
C PHE A 131 3.52 -7.98 2.41
N GLY A 132 3.57 -9.28 2.16
CA GLY A 132 2.50 -10.20 2.50
C GLY A 132 2.77 -11.59 1.99
N TYR A 133 1.72 -12.38 1.89
CA TYR A 133 1.77 -13.73 1.33
C TYR A 133 0.48 -14.05 0.58
N LEU A 134 0.54 -15.09 -0.24
CA LEU A 134 -0.57 -15.64 -1.01
C LEU A 134 -0.98 -16.99 -0.45
N ILE A 135 -2.28 -17.27 -0.49
CA ILE A 135 -2.83 -18.60 -0.26
C ILE A 135 -3.70 -19.00 -1.46
N ASP A 136 -4.02 -20.28 -1.58
CA ASP A 136 -5.00 -20.74 -2.58
C ASP A 136 -6.41 -20.25 -2.18
N SER A 137 -7.23 -19.86 -3.17
CA SER A 137 -8.62 -19.46 -2.96
C SER A 137 -9.56 -20.63 -2.62
#